data_AF-A0A842LZW3-F1
#
_entry.id   AF-A0A842LZW3-F1
#
_cell.length_a   1.000
_cell.length_b   1.000
_cell.length_c   1.000
_cell.angle_alpha   90.00
_cell.angle_beta   90.00
_cell.angle_gamma   90.00
#
_symmetry.space_group_name_H-M   'P 1'
#
loop_
_entity.id
_entity.type
_entity.pdbx_description
1 polymer ?
#
loop_
_entity_poly.entity_id
_entity_poly.type
_entity_poly.pdbx_seq_one_letter_code
_entity_poly.pdbx_strand_id
1 'polypeptide(L)' 'MQDLFSCDHPEVALSMRLLGQIYEQEGKIEEASSLYQEAYRIQREALGENHPETRKTVLLLKEIGLKG' A
#
# COMPACT_ATOMS: atom_id res chain seq x y z
N MET A 1 -16.75 20.64 8.34
CA MET A 1 -16.38 19.74 9.44
C MET A 1 -15.65 18.59 8.78
N GLN A 2 -14.33 18.68 8.67
CA GLN A 2 -13.49 17.59 8.15
C GLN A 2 -13.12 16.76 9.36
N ASP A 3 -13.59 15.51 9.39
CA ASP A 3 -13.28 14.54 10.44
C ASP A 3 -11.76 14.28 10.45
N LEU A 4 -11.06 15.04 11.29
CA LEU A 4 -9.60 15.14 11.34
C LEU A 4 -8.94 14.04 12.19
N PHE A 5 -9.69 13.01 12.59
CA PHE A 5 -9.24 11.96 13.52
C PHE A 5 -9.87 10.59 13.22
N SER A 6 -9.82 10.11 11.97
CA SER A 6 -9.99 8.67 11.72
C SER A 6 -8.65 7.96 11.86
N CYS A 7 -8.57 7.12 12.89
CA CYS A 7 -7.38 6.52 13.48
C CYS A 7 -6.64 5.46 12.63
N ASP A 8 -6.82 5.41 11.32
CA ASP A 8 -6.07 4.50 10.43
C ASP A 8 -5.01 5.30 9.68
N HIS A 9 -3.85 5.50 10.34
CA HIS A 9 -2.81 6.41 9.86
C HIS A 9 -2.36 6.01 8.44
N PRO A 10 -2.69 6.80 7.40
CA PRO A 10 -2.25 6.51 6.04
C PRO A 10 -0.72 6.50 5.92
N GLU A 11 -0.01 7.14 6.86
CA GLU A 11 1.44 7.10 7.01
C GLU A 11 2.00 5.69 7.29
N VAL A 12 1.24 4.83 8.00
CA VAL A 12 1.62 3.43 8.23
C VAL A 12 1.56 2.65 6.92
N ALA A 13 0.49 2.83 6.15
CA ALA A 13 0.37 2.21 4.84
C ALA A 13 1.44 2.71 3.85
N LEU A 14 1.81 4.00 3.93
CA LEU A 14 2.93 4.54 3.17
C LEU A 14 4.26 3.89 3.55
N SER A 15 4.50 3.69 4.85
CA SER A 15 5.71 3.01 5.34
C SER A 15 5.77 1.56 4.89
N MET A 16 4.65 0.83 4.97
CA MET A 16 4.53 -0.54 4.45
C MET A 16 4.79 -0.60 2.94
N ARG A 17 4.23 0.34 2.18
CA ARG A 17 4.46 0.45 0.73
C ARG A 17 5.94 0.70 0.42
N LEU A 18 6.61 1.57 1.16
CA LEU A 18 8.06 1.81 0.98
C LEU A 18 8.88 0.55 1.30
N LEU A 19 8.50 -0.20 2.36
CA LEU A 19 9.16 -1.46 2.69
C LEU A 19 8.94 -2.53 1.59
N GLY A 20 7.74 -2.58 1.01
CA GLY A 20 7.46 -3.44 -0.15
C GLY A 20 8.36 -3.13 -1.34
N GLN A 21 8.61 -1.85 -1.63
CA GLN A 21 9.53 -1.43 -2.70
C GLN A 21 10.97 -1.87 -2.42
N ILE A 22 11.40 -1.83 -1.16
CA ILE A 22 12.74 -2.28 -0.77
C ILE A 22 12.85 -3.80 -0.99
N TYR A 23 11.87 -4.57 -0.54
CA TYR A 23 11.87 -6.03 -0.74
C TYR A 23 11.77 -6.44 -2.19
N GLU A 24 11.04 -5.69 -3.01
CA GLU A 24 11.00 -5.88 -4.45
C GLU A 24 12.41 -5.70 -5.08
N GLN A 25 13.16 -4.69 -4.65
CA GLN A 25 14.55 -4.48 -5.08
C GLN A 25 15.50 -5.58 -4.60
N GLU A 26 15.21 -6.20 -3.44
CA GLU A 26 15.95 -7.36 -2.93
C GLU A 26 15.54 -8.69 -3.58
N GLY A 27 14.54 -8.70 -4.49
CA GLY A 27 14.01 -9.91 -5.12
C GLY A 27 13.05 -10.72 -4.24
N LYS A 28 12.65 -10.18 -3.09
CA LYS A 28 11.69 -10.77 -2.14
C LYS A 28 10.25 -10.43 -2.54
N ILE A 29 9.82 -11.03 -3.65
CA ILE A 29 8.55 -10.71 -4.31
C ILE A 29 7.33 -11.08 -3.44
N GLU A 30 7.39 -12.19 -2.69
CA GLU A 30 6.29 -12.61 -1.81
C GLU A 30 6.09 -11.65 -0.64
N GLU A 31 7.17 -11.27 0.04
CA GLU A 31 7.13 -10.33 1.17
C GLU A 31 6.68 -8.93 0.72
N ALA A 32 7.15 -8.47 -0.43
CA ALA A 32 6.72 -7.21 -1.01
C ALA A 32 5.23 -7.23 -1.41
N SER A 33 4.73 -8.32 -1.98
CA SER A 33 3.32 -8.47 -2.32
C SER A 33 2.42 -8.42 -1.09
N SER A 34 2.81 -9.12 -0.01
CA SER A 34 2.09 -9.11 1.26
C SER A 34 2.00 -7.69 1.86
N LEU A 35 3.11 -6.94 1.84
CA LEU A 35 3.14 -5.55 2.33
C LEU A 35 2.26 -4.62 1.50
N TYR A 36 2.26 -4.75 0.17
CA TYR A 36 1.41 -3.94 -0.68
C TYR A 36 -0.08 -4.27 -0.48
N GLN A 37 -0.44 -5.53 -0.21
CA GLN A 37 -1.83 -5.92 0.08
C GLN A 37 -2.31 -5.31 1.41
N GLU A 38 -1.46 -5.35 2.44
CA GLU A 38 -1.78 -4.76 3.74
C GLU A 38 -1.91 -3.23 3.65
N ALA A 39 -0.97 -2.58 2.94
CA ALA A 39 -1.03 -1.15 2.67
C ALA A 39 -2.31 -0.76 1.90
N TYR A 40 -2.72 -1.58 0.92
CA TYR A 40 -3.97 -1.35 0.17
C TYR A 40 -5.20 -1.47 1.07
N ARG A 41 -5.25 -2.47 1.97
CA ARG A 41 -6.38 -2.64 2.89
C ARG A 41 -6.57 -1.40 3.75
N ILE A 42 -5.48 -0.94 4.39
CA ILE A 42 -5.49 0.24 5.27
C ILE A 42 -5.90 1.49 4.48
N GLN A 43 -5.32 1.73 3.30
CA GLN A 43 -5.64 2.91 2.49
C GLN A 43 -7.07 2.89 1.96
N ARG A 44 -7.59 1.72 1.57
CA ARG A 44 -8.97 1.58 1.13
C ARG A 44 -9.95 1.88 2.26
N GLU A 45 -9.68 1.41 3.47
CA GLU A 45 -10.53 1.63 4.65
C GLU A 45 -10.45 3.09 5.14
N ALA A 46 -9.26 3.68 5.16
CA ALA A 46 -9.03 5.04 5.67
C ALA A 46 -9.38 6.16 4.67
N LEU A 47 -9.02 5.98 3.39
CA LEU A 47 -9.06 7.03 2.37
C LEU A 47 -10.08 6.75 1.25
N GLY A 48 -10.54 5.51 1.14
CA GLY A 48 -11.40 5.04 0.06
C GLY A 48 -10.65 4.61 -1.21
N GLU A 49 -11.36 3.91 -2.09
CA GLU A 49 -10.79 3.29 -3.29
C GLU A 49 -10.32 4.30 -4.36
N ASN A 50 -10.98 5.46 -4.43
CA ASN A 50 -10.68 6.50 -5.40
C ASN A 50 -9.52 7.42 -4.99
N HIS A 51 -9.00 7.28 -3.77
CA HIS A 51 -7.92 8.12 -3.27
C HIS A 51 -6.61 7.88 -4.05
N PRO A 52 -5.83 8.93 -4.37
CA PRO A 52 -4.57 8.79 -5.11
C PRO A 52 -3.61 7.77 -4.51
N GLU A 53 -3.47 7.74 -3.18
CA GLU A 53 -2.58 6.78 -2.50
C GLU A 53 -3.05 5.34 -2.64
N THR A 54 -4.36 5.07 -2.47
CA THR A 54 -4.96 3.76 -2.70
C THR A 54 -4.70 3.27 -4.13
N ARG A 55 -4.88 4.16 -5.12
CA ARG A 55 -4.63 3.84 -6.53
C ARG A 55 -3.15 3.54 -6.80
N LYS A 56 -2.22 4.28 -6.20
CA LYS A 56 -0.77 4.01 -6.33
C LYS A 56 -0.43 2.62 -5.81
N THR A 57 -0.96 2.23 -4.65
CA THR A 57 -0.69 0.90 -4.08
C THR A 57 -1.25 -0.22 -4.95
N VAL A 58 -2.42 -0.03 -5.57
CA VAL A 58 -2.96 -0.99 -6.57
C VAL A 58 -2.06 -1.12 -7.80
N LEU A 59 -1.45 -0.03 -8.26
CA LEU A 59 -0.50 -0.10 -9.37
C LEU A 59 0.74 -0.92 -9.00
N LEU A 60 1.29 -0.72 -7.79
CA LEU A 60 2.42 -1.53 -7.29
C LEU A 60 2.05 -3.01 -7.15
N LEU A 61 0.83 -3.32 -6.67
CA LEU A 61 0.31 -4.69 -6.62
C LEU A 61 0.21 -5.35 -8.01
N LYS A 62 -0.19 -4.57 -9.03
CA LYS A 62 -0.22 -5.08 -10.41
C LYS A 62 1.19 -5.31 -10.96
N GLU A 63 2.11 -4.39 -10.68
CA GLU A 63 3.49 -4.50 -11.14
C GLU A 63 4.20 -5.71 -10.52
N ILE A 64 4.07 -5.90 -9.20
CA ILE A 64 4.72 -7.01 -8.51
C ILE A 64 4.17 -8.37 -8.95
N GLY A 65 2.87 -8.47 -9.23
CA GLY A 65 2.24 -9.68 -9.75
C GLY A 65 2.65 -10.04 -11.19
N LEU A 66 3.30 -9.12 -11.92
CA LEU A 66 3.92 -9.41 -13.22
C LEU A 66 5.38 -9.87 -13.10
N LYS A 67 6.00 -9.69 -11.92
CA LYS A 67 7.42 -9.99 -11.65
C LYS A 67 7.65 -11.33 -10.96
N GLY A 68 6.61 -11.93 -10.37
CA GLY A 68 6.62 -13.29 -9.82
C GLY A 68 6.03 -14.31 -10.78
#